data_AF-A0A447TZE7-F1
#
_entry.id   AF-A0A447TZE7-F1
#
_cell.length_a   1.000
_cell.length_b   1.000
_cell.length_c   1.000
_cell.angle_alpha   90.00
_cell.angle_beta   90.00
_cell.angle_gamma   90.00
#
_symmetry.space_group_name_H-M   'P 1'
#
loop_
_entity.id
_entity.type
_entity.pdbx_description
1 polymer ?
#
loop_
_entity_poly.entity_id
_entity_poly.type
_entity_poly.pdbx_seq_one_letter_code
_entity_poly.pdbx_strand_id
1 'polypeptide(L)'
;MARAARWGRIDNYMAQANESLCLLVQVESKVALENLDAILEVEGIDGVFIGPADLSASLGYPDNAGHPEVQRIIESCIYRIRAAGKAAGFFGGRSGNGAEMSGVGREFCRGRGRYDALHRGAGQQVGDV
;
A
#
# COMPACT_ATOMS: atom_id res chain seq x y z
N MET A 1 20.83 22.23 -8.72
CA MET A 1 19.41 22.14 -9.11
C MET A 1 19.22 20.92 -10.02
N ALA A 2 18.28 20.01 -9.70
CA ALA A 2 18.12 18.70 -10.33
C ALA A 2 16.82 18.58 -11.16
N ARG A 3 16.67 17.45 -11.90
CA ARG A 3 15.50 17.12 -12.74
C ARG A 3 14.16 17.30 -12.01
N ALA A 4 14.09 16.91 -10.73
CA ALA A 4 12.86 16.95 -9.94
C ALA A 4 12.30 18.38 -9.75
N ALA A 5 13.18 19.38 -9.63
CA ALA A 5 12.80 20.80 -9.55
C ALA A 5 12.67 21.48 -10.94
N ARG A 6 12.60 20.70 -12.03
CA ARG A 6 12.68 21.18 -13.42
C ARG A 6 13.83 22.15 -13.67
N TRP A 7 15.00 21.86 -13.11
CA TRP A 7 16.19 22.71 -13.18
C TRP A 7 15.98 24.12 -12.59
N GLY A 8 15.18 24.22 -11.52
CA GLY A 8 14.91 25.48 -10.82
C GLY A 8 13.68 26.24 -11.32
N ARG A 9 12.82 25.60 -12.12
CA ARG A 9 11.58 26.20 -12.65
C ARG A 9 10.34 25.93 -11.78
N ILE A 10 10.48 25.12 -10.73
CA ILE A 10 9.41 24.93 -9.75
C ILE A 10 9.72 25.82 -8.55
N ASP A 11 8.86 26.83 -8.35
CA ASP A 11 8.99 27.75 -7.23
C ASP A 11 8.85 27.03 -5.89
N ASN A 12 9.65 27.45 -4.92
CA ASN A 12 9.62 26.93 -3.55
C ASN A 12 9.73 25.39 -3.44
N TYR A 13 10.35 24.74 -4.44
CA TYR A 13 10.41 23.28 -4.53
C TYR A 13 10.94 22.62 -3.26
N MET A 14 12.01 23.16 -2.67
CA MET A 14 12.63 22.56 -1.48
C MET A 14 11.71 22.56 -0.25
N ALA A 15 10.80 23.54 -0.13
CA ALA A 15 9.85 23.59 0.97
C ALA A 15 8.65 22.66 0.74
N GLN A 16 8.22 22.47 -0.51
CA GLN A 16 6.98 21.75 -0.84
C GLN A 16 7.18 20.29 -1.26
N ALA A 17 8.39 19.92 -1.70
CA ALA A 17 8.64 18.60 -2.29
C ALA A 17 8.20 17.45 -1.38
N ASN A 18 8.50 17.53 -0.08
CA ASN A 18 8.17 16.50 0.90
C ASN A 18 6.65 16.24 1.01
N GLU A 19 5.81 17.25 0.79
CA GLU A 19 4.35 17.10 0.84
C GLU A 19 3.77 16.42 -0.40
N SER A 20 4.54 16.38 -1.49
CA SER A 20 4.15 15.76 -2.76
C SER A 20 4.70 14.34 -2.94
N LEU A 21 5.56 13.88 -2.02
CA LEU A 21 6.11 12.52 -2.06
C LEU A 21 5.08 11.52 -1.55
N CYS A 22 5.13 10.33 -2.15
CA CYS A 22 4.32 9.21 -1.75
C CYS A 22 5.23 8.02 -1.42
N LEU A 23 5.18 7.54 -0.18
CA LEU A 23 6.08 6.51 0.34
C LEU A 23 5.34 5.17 0.46
N LEU A 24 5.80 4.19 -0.31
CA LEU A 24 5.42 2.79 -0.22
C LEU A 24 6.57 1.99 0.36
N VAL A 25 6.27 1.10 1.30
CA VAL A 25 7.24 0.14 1.84
C VAL A 25 6.87 -1.28 1.44
N GLN A 26 7.86 -2.15 1.27
CA GLN A 26 7.63 -3.57 0.98
C GLN A 26 7.67 -4.42 2.24
N VAL A 27 6.67 -5.28 2.41
CA VAL A 27 6.64 -6.35 3.42
C VAL A 27 6.76 -7.67 2.70
N GLU A 28 7.96 -8.23 2.72
CA GLU A 28 8.32 -9.40 1.91
C GLU A 28 9.24 -10.39 2.64
N SER A 29 9.37 -10.24 3.96
CA SER A 29 10.10 -11.17 4.81
C SER A 29 9.30 -11.52 6.06
N LYS A 30 9.62 -12.66 6.68
CA LYS A 30 9.02 -13.09 7.94
C LYS A 30 9.19 -12.03 9.04
N VAL A 31 10.37 -11.41 9.13
CA VAL A 31 10.64 -10.34 10.12
C VAL A 31 9.78 -9.11 9.84
N ALA A 32 9.64 -8.70 8.57
CA ALA A 32 8.76 -7.58 8.22
C ALA A 32 7.29 -7.89 8.53
N LEU A 33 6.86 -9.14 8.32
CA LEU A 33 5.51 -9.59 8.65
C LEU A 33 5.22 -9.54 10.16
N GLU A 34 6.18 -9.99 10.98
CA GLU A 34 6.10 -9.94 12.44
C GLU A 34 6.04 -8.50 12.97
N ASN A 35 6.66 -7.55 12.26
CA ASN A 35 6.66 -6.12 12.60
C ASN A 35 5.60 -5.31 11.86
N LEU A 36 4.65 -5.95 11.15
CA LEU A 36 3.71 -5.22 10.29
C LEU A 36 2.96 -4.12 11.06
N ASP A 37 2.47 -4.42 12.27
CA ASP A 37 1.66 -3.46 13.02
C ASP A 37 2.49 -2.23 13.44
N ALA A 38 3.74 -2.43 13.85
CA ALA A 38 4.67 -1.33 14.14
C ALA A 38 5.02 -0.51 12.89
N ILE A 39 5.16 -1.16 11.72
CA ILE A 39 5.35 -0.48 10.44
C ILE A 39 4.12 0.38 10.09
N LEU A 40 2.92 -0.12 10.36
CA LEU A 40 1.67 0.61 10.13
C LEU A 40 1.50 1.83 11.06
N GLU A 41 2.19 1.88 12.18
CA GLU A 41 2.17 3.07 13.06
C GLU A 41 3.10 4.20 12.59
N VAL A 42 4.02 3.93 11.66
CA VAL A 42 4.98 4.93 11.19
C VAL A 42 4.29 6.04 10.39
N GLU A 43 4.47 7.28 10.86
CA GLU A 43 4.01 8.48 10.17
C GLU A 43 4.76 8.66 8.84
N GLY A 44 4.02 9.08 7.81
CA GLY A 44 4.58 9.31 6.47
C GLY A 44 4.68 8.06 5.58
N ILE A 45 4.39 6.86 6.09
CA ILE A 45 4.12 5.71 5.23
C ILE A 45 2.69 5.80 4.71
N ASP A 46 2.53 5.96 3.40
CA ASP A 46 1.22 6.08 2.76
C ASP A 46 0.63 4.70 2.40
N GLY A 47 1.49 3.70 2.19
CA GLY A 47 1.04 2.35 1.85
C GLY A 47 2.10 1.27 2.01
N VAL A 48 1.62 0.03 2.02
CA VAL A 48 2.43 -1.18 2.15
C VAL A 48 2.17 -2.08 0.94
N PHE A 49 3.24 -2.55 0.33
CA PHE A 49 3.23 -3.48 -0.78
C PHE A 49 3.76 -4.85 -0.31
N ILE A 50 3.05 -5.92 -0.59
CA ILE A 50 3.48 -7.27 -0.22
C ILE A 50 4.16 -7.90 -1.44
N GLY A 51 5.39 -8.41 -1.26
CA GLY A 51 6.14 -9.11 -2.30
C GLY A 51 5.97 -10.63 -2.17
N PRO A 52 5.10 -11.31 -2.95
CA PRO A 52 4.75 -12.69 -2.67
C PRO A 52 5.89 -13.69 -2.93
N ALA A 53 6.75 -13.41 -3.91
CA ALA A 53 7.89 -14.26 -4.24
C ALA A 53 8.88 -14.30 -3.06
N ASP A 54 9.38 -13.14 -2.64
CA ASP A 54 10.32 -13.04 -1.53
C ASP A 54 9.69 -13.45 -0.18
N LEU A 55 8.40 -13.12 0.04
CA LEU A 55 7.68 -13.55 1.24
C LEU A 55 7.58 -15.07 1.31
N SER A 56 7.26 -15.73 0.20
CA SER A 56 7.16 -17.19 0.13
C SER A 56 8.51 -17.84 0.46
N ALA A 57 9.60 -17.34 -0.13
CA ALA A 57 10.95 -17.80 0.17
C ALA A 57 11.31 -17.61 1.65
N SER A 58 11.00 -16.44 2.22
CA SER A 58 11.28 -16.12 3.63
C SER A 58 10.48 -16.97 4.62
N LEU A 59 9.29 -17.46 4.22
CA LEU A 59 8.44 -18.35 5.01
C LEU A 59 8.78 -19.84 4.84
N GLY A 60 9.76 -20.19 4.00
CA GLY A 60 10.16 -21.57 3.75
C GLY A 60 9.48 -22.23 2.55
N TYR A 61 8.85 -21.45 1.66
CA TYR A 61 8.19 -21.89 0.44
C TYR A 61 8.83 -21.24 -0.82
N PRO A 62 10.11 -21.49 -1.10
CA PRO A 62 10.80 -20.87 -2.25
C PRO A 62 10.07 -21.19 -3.56
N ASP A 63 9.97 -20.18 -4.44
CA ASP A 63 9.29 -20.23 -5.74
C ASP A 63 7.80 -20.65 -5.69
N ASN A 64 7.18 -20.66 -4.51
CA ASN A 64 5.79 -21.09 -4.31
C ASN A 64 4.95 -20.03 -3.60
N ALA A 65 4.82 -18.86 -4.23
CA ALA A 65 3.92 -17.80 -3.76
C ALA A 65 2.45 -18.24 -3.68
N GLY A 66 2.04 -19.25 -4.45
CA GLY A 66 0.69 -19.81 -4.44
C GLY A 66 0.40 -20.75 -3.27
N HIS A 67 1.38 -21.00 -2.39
CA HIS A 67 1.17 -21.88 -1.24
C HIS A 67 0.00 -21.37 -0.37
N PRO A 68 -0.94 -22.24 0.07
CA PRO A 68 -2.13 -21.79 0.79
C PRO A 68 -1.85 -20.97 2.06
N GLU A 69 -0.75 -21.28 2.77
CA GLU A 69 -0.29 -20.48 3.91
C GLU A 69 0.11 -19.05 3.47
N VAL A 70 0.87 -18.94 2.38
CA VAL A 70 1.34 -17.65 1.88
C VAL A 70 0.16 -16.79 1.42
N GLN A 71 -0.81 -17.38 0.72
CA GLN A 71 -2.03 -16.68 0.29
C GLN A 71 -2.85 -16.17 1.49
N ARG A 72 -3.07 -17.01 2.51
CA ARG A 72 -3.76 -16.59 3.74
C ARG A 72 -3.04 -15.45 4.47
N ILE A 73 -1.71 -15.49 4.50
CA ILE A 73 -0.91 -14.43 5.10
C ILE A 73 -1.06 -13.13 4.30
N ILE A 74 -1.01 -13.19 2.97
CA ILE A 74 -1.18 -12.02 2.09
C ILE A 74 -2.56 -11.39 2.33
N GLU A 75 -3.64 -12.18 2.33
CA GLU A 75 -5.00 -11.70 2.61
C GLU A 75 -5.11 -11.03 3.99
N SER A 76 -4.54 -11.65 5.02
CA SER A 76 -4.50 -11.10 6.39
C SER A 76 -3.74 -9.76 6.44
N CYS A 77 -2.61 -9.66 5.75
CA CYS A 77 -1.86 -8.41 5.65
C CYS A 77 -2.67 -7.32 4.96
N ILE A 78 -3.31 -7.61 3.83
CA ILE A 78 -4.15 -6.64 3.09
C ILE A 78 -5.23 -6.08 4.01
N TYR A 79 -5.90 -6.93 4.78
CA TYR A 79 -6.91 -6.50 5.75
C TYR A 79 -6.32 -5.56 6.81
N ARG A 80 -5.21 -5.94 7.45
CA ARG A 80 -4.56 -5.14 8.51
C ARG A 80 -4.07 -3.78 7.99
N ILE A 81 -3.45 -3.75 6.80
CA ILE A 81 -2.97 -2.52 6.18
C ILE A 81 -4.13 -1.56 5.91
N ARG A 82 -5.24 -2.06 5.34
CA ARG A 82 -6.45 -1.26 5.09
C ARG A 82 -7.10 -0.78 6.39
N ALA A 83 -7.15 -1.63 7.41
CA ALA A 83 -7.71 -1.27 8.72
C ALA A 83 -6.89 -0.16 9.41
N ALA A 84 -5.58 -0.08 9.18
CA ALA A 84 -4.72 1.00 9.63
C ALA A 84 -4.85 2.29 8.78
N GLY A 85 -5.78 2.34 7.83
CA GLY A 85 -6.00 3.50 6.96
C GLY A 85 -4.90 3.72 5.91
N LYS A 86 -4.08 2.69 5.63
CA LYS A 86 -3.01 2.74 4.63
C LYS A 86 -3.39 1.96 3.36
N ALA A 87 -2.79 2.34 2.24
CA ALA A 87 -2.99 1.60 0.99
C ALA A 87 -2.28 0.24 1.03
N ALA A 88 -2.96 -0.82 0.58
CA ALA A 88 -2.42 -2.18 0.55
C ALA A 88 -2.34 -2.69 -0.89
N GLY A 89 -1.17 -3.16 -1.34
CA GLY A 89 -1.00 -3.78 -2.66
C GLY A 89 -0.11 -5.02 -2.63
N PHE A 90 -0.17 -5.84 -3.68
CA PHE A 90 0.74 -6.95 -3.91
C PHE A 90 0.81 -7.28 -5.40
N PHE A 91 1.85 -7.99 -5.84
CA PHE A 91 1.95 -8.46 -7.22
C PHE A 91 1.38 -9.89 -7.34
N GLY A 92 0.21 -10.03 -7.96
CA GLY A 92 -0.39 -11.33 -8.26
C GLY A 92 0.17 -11.93 -9.56
N GLY A 93 0.79 -13.11 -9.48
CA GLY A 93 1.06 -13.93 -10.66
C GLY A 93 -0.24 -14.39 -11.33
N ARG A 94 -0.16 -14.79 -12.60
CA ARG A 94 -1.29 -15.06 -13.52
C ARG A 94 -2.31 -16.15 -13.08
N SER A 95 -2.15 -16.78 -11.92
CA SER A 95 -2.84 -18.03 -11.56
C SER A 95 -3.87 -17.93 -10.42
N GLY A 96 -4.19 -16.73 -9.90
CA GLY A 96 -5.24 -16.55 -8.89
C GLY A 96 -6.02 -15.26 -9.13
N ASN A 97 -7.35 -15.35 -9.17
CA ASN A 97 -8.36 -14.28 -9.28
C ASN A 97 -7.79 -12.85 -9.46
N GLY A 98 -7.49 -12.49 -10.71
CA GLY A 98 -6.90 -11.21 -11.11
C GLY A 98 -7.83 -9.98 -11.02
N ALA A 99 -8.68 -9.90 -9.99
CA ALA A 99 -9.64 -8.81 -9.80
C ALA A 99 -9.22 -7.78 -8.75
N GLU A 100 -8.32 -8.11 -7.80
CA GLU A 100 -7.89 -7.15 -6.75
C GLU A 100 -6.65 -6.32 -7.13
N MET A 101 -6.30 -6.26 -8.42
CA MET A 101 -5.08 -5.62 -8.92
C MET A 101 -5.27 -4.16 -9.38
N SER A 102 -6.42 -3.53 -9.10
CA SER A 102 -6.81 -2.27 -9.76
C SER A 102 -6.76 -0.99 -8.92
N GLY A 103 -6.59 -1.06 -7.59
CA GLY A 103 -6.68 0.14 -6.74
C GLY A 103 -5.36 0.85 -6.42
N VAL A 104 -4.23 0.13 -6.47
CA VAL A 104 -3.06 0.56 -5.70
C VAL A 104 -2.05 1.25 -6.60
N GLY A 105 -2.03 2.58 -6.55
CA GLY A 105 -1.01 3.41 -7.18
C GLY A 105 -1.55 4.60 -7.98
N ARG A 106 -2.77 4.52 -8.55
CA ARG A 106 -3.38 5.68 -9.26
C ARG A 106 -4.18 6.60 -8.35
N GLU A 107 -4.82 6.06 -7.32
CA GLU A 107 -5.57 6.83 -6.32
C GLU A 107 -4.65 7.48 -5.26
N PHE A 108 -3.40 7.01 -5.21
CA PHE A 108 -2.38 7.23 -4.18
C PHE A 108 -1.70 8.62 -4.25
N CYS A 109 -1.39 9.13 -5.44
CA CYS A 109 -0.50 10.30 -5.60
C CYS A 109 -1.18 11.68 -5.51
N ARG A 110 -2.41 11.78 -5.00
CA ARG A 110 -3.11 13.08 -4.85
C ARG A 110 -3.31 13.45 -3.39
N GLY A 111 -2.21 13.90 -2.77
CA GLY A 111 -2.20 14.70 -1.54
C GLY A 111 -2.35 13.88 -0.26
N ARG A 112 -1.42 14.09 0.68
CA ARG A 112 -1.51 13.57 2.05
C ARG A 112 -2.85 13.99 2.66
N GLY A 113 -3.76 13.04 2.77
CA GLY A 113 -5.09 13.22 3.35
C GLY A 113 -6.22 12.99 2.35
N ARG A 114 -6.63 11.72 2.18
CA ARG A 114 -7.98 11.39 1.66
C ARG A 114 -8.47 9.93 1.82
N TYR A 115 -7.88 9.10 2.69
CA TYR A 115 -8.58 7.84 3.06
C TYR A 115 -9.78 8.09 4.00
N ASP A 116 -9.72 9.16 4.80
CA ASP A 116 -10.80 9.59 5.71
C ASP A 116 -12.11 10.02 5.02
N ALA A 117 -12.06 10.31 3.71
CA ALA A 117 -13.20 10.83 2.95
C ALA A 117 -14.00 9.72 2.23
N LEU A 118 -13.39 8.57 1.92
CA LEU A 118 -14.05 7.49 1.20
C LEU A 118 -14.91 6.60 2.11
N HIS A 119 -14.57 6.46 3.39
CA HIS A 119 -15.38 5.67 4.34
C HIS A 119 -16.54 6.44 4.98
N ARG A 120 -16.57 7.77 4.93
CA ARG A 120 -17.71 8.58 5.42
C ARG A 120 -18.88 8.70 4.43
N GLY A 121 -18.70 8.25 3.18
CA GLY A 121 -19.73 8.37 2.13
C GLY A 121 -20.67 7.17 1.96
N ALA A 122 -20.41 6.03 2.62
CA ALA A 122 -21.16 4.79 2.39
C ALA A 122 -22.28 4.52 3.42
N GLY A 123 -22.59 5.48 4.30
CA GLY A 123 -23.51 5.29 5.44
C GLY A 123 -24.79 6.10 5.44
N GLN A 124 -25.05 6.97 4.45
CA GLN A 124 -26.21 7.86 4.53
C GLN A 124 -26.78 8.24 3.16
N GLN A 125 -27.66 7.38 2.63
CA GLN A 125 -28.81 7.76 1.79
C GLN A 125 -29.65 6.51 1.46
N VAL A 126 -30.48 6.09 2.41
CA VAL A 126 -31.73 5.35 2.13
C VAL A 126 -32.79 5.92 3.06
N GLY A 127 -33.76 6.65 2.51
CA GLY A 127 -34.90 7.21 3.22
C GLY A 127 -35.32 8.56 2.63
N ASP A 128 -36.53 8.59 2.06
CA ASP A 128 -37.33 9.73 1.61
C ASP A 128 -37.36 10.01 0.09
N VAL A 129 -38.12 9.17 -0.64
CA VAL A 129 -39.34 9.55 -1.38
C VAL A 129 -40.32 8.38 -1.40
#